data_AF-A0A9P1MKB8-F1
#
_entry.id   AF-A0A9P1MKB8-F1
#
_cell.length_a   1.000
_cell.length_b   1.000
_cell.length_c   1.000
_cell.angle_alpha   90.00
_cell.angle_beta   90.00
_cell.angle_gamma   90.00
#
_symmetry.space_group_name_H-M   'P 1'
#
loop_
_entity.id
_entity.type
_entity.pdbx_description
1 polymer ?
#
loop_
_entity_poly.entity_id
_entity_poly.type
_entity_poly.pdbx_seq_one_letter_code
_entity_poly.pdbx_strand_id
1 'polypeptide(L)'
;MKIHRHSRIGPSVYMHEKDLQLYVPPKSCREVEEWQCEDKPLIEDELNKQNNLLNYLHNKFSAMSDNPNEETASGQAMLWDVQTAITALKRRLKSVAEPIPSSQSCPLENKPFLEMYEEKQLVAVQSMLRKDIMEERKLVAILLWSFRNNTENDISESETENLNHDIKTKAEEDLKEECQKEESIRLALVEDICRLKMECALLRAKNEMLSHGHTVSTRF
;
A
#
# COMPACT_ATOMS: atom_id res chain seq x y z
N MET A 1 3.48 -74.81 35.05
CA MET A 1 2.61 -73.61 34.88
C MET A 1 3.37 -72.57 34.06
N LYS A 2 2.67 -71.97 33.09
CA LYS A 2 3.08 -70.77 32.31
C LYS A 2 3.50 -69.66 33.30
N ILE A 3 4.39 -68.72 32.95
CA ILE A 3 4.06 -67.50 32.21
C ILE A 3 5.33 -66.98 31.51
N HIS A 4 5.25 -66.82 30.19
CA HIS A 4 6.14 -65.99 29.38
C HIS A 4 6.05 -64.53 29.83
N ARG A 5 7.18 -63.89 30.12
CA ARG A 5 7.27 -62.42 30.12
C ARG A 5 7.93 -61.98 28.82
N HIS A 6 7.10 -61.45 27.92
CA HIS A 6 7.50 -60.69 26.76
C HIS A 6 8.23 -59.41 27.20
N SER A 7 9.54 -59.34 26.98
CA SER A 7 10.20 -58.05 26.79
C SER A 7 9.98 -57.65 25.35
N ARG A 8 9.00 -56.78 25.10
CA ARG A 8 8.86 -56.07 23.83
C ARG A 8 10.04 -55.11 23.75
N ILE A 9 11.05 -55.49 22.98
CA ILE A 9 12.00 -54.54 22.41
C ILE A 9 11.13 -53.67 21.49
N GLY A 10 10.85 -52.43 21.92
CA GLY A 10 10.19 -51.45 21.07
C GLY A 10 10.99 -51.25 19.80
N PRO A 11 10.35 -50.99 18.65
CA PRO A 11 11.06 -50.76 17.41
C PRO A 11 11.99 -49.56 17.62
N SER A 12 13.30 -49.83 17.56
CA SER A 12 14.33 -48.83 17.31
C SER A 12 13.90 -48.10 16.05
N VAL A 13 13.44 -46.86 16.22
CA VAL A 13 13.17 -45.96 15.11
C VAL A 13 14.53 -45.63 14.51
N TYR A 14 15.00 -46.53 13.64
CA TYR A 14 16.03 -46.22 12.67
C TYR A 14 15.46 -45.10 11.82
N MET A 15 15.77 -43.85 12.20
CA MET A 15 15.67 -42.73 11.29
C MET A 15 16.53 -43.09 10.09
N HIS A 16 15.88 -43.43 8.97
CA HIS A 16 16.56 -43.65 7.72
C HIS A 16 17.30 -42.36 7.37
N GLU A 17 18.61 -42.47 7.27
CA GLU A 17 19.59 -41.43 6.94
C GLU A 17 19.41 -40.83 5.52
N LYS A 18 18.28 -41.10 4.85
CA LYS A 18 18.03 -40.82 3.43
C LYS A 18 17.25 -39.54 3.12
N ASP A 19 16.76 -38.81 4.12
CA ASP A 19 16.04 -37.55 3.91
C ASP A 19 16.65 -36.34 4.64
N LEU A 20 17.97 -36.36 4.93
CA LEU A 20 18.70 -35.14 5.23
C LEU A 20 18.89 -34.35 3.92
N GLN A 21 17.79 -33.78 3.41
CA GLN A 21 17.90 -32.72 2.41
C GLN A 21 18.78 -31.63 3.01
N LEU A 22 19.95 -31.42 2.41
CA LEU A 22 20.92 -30.42 2.84
C LEU A 22 20.20 -29.08 2.93
N TYR A 23 20.12 -28.51 4.14
CA TYR A 23 19.43 -27.25 4.35
C TYR A 23 20.06 -26.17 3.47
N VAL A 24 19.25 -25.62 2.56
CA VAL A 24 19.63 -24.45 1.76
C VAL A 24 18.95 -23.23 2.38
N PRO A 25 19.72 -22.23 2.86
CA PRO A 25 19.15 -21.04 3.47
C PRO A 25 18.29 -20.26 2.46
N PRO A 26 17.31 -19.47 2.94
CA PRO A 26 16.56 -18.57 2.08
C PRO A 26 17.49 -17.56 1.41
N LYS A 27 17.21 -17.21 0.15
CA LYS A 27 17.90 -16.16 -0.58
C LYS A 27 17.73 -14.82 0.12
N SER A 28 18.74 -13.96 0.05
CA SER A 28 18.63 -12.58 0.52
C SER A 28 17.63 -11.78 -0.33
N CYS A 29 17.12 -10.66 0.20
CA CYS A 29 16.18 -9.81 -0.53
C CYS A 29 16.72 -9.35 -1.90
N ARG A 30 18.00 -8.95 -1.96
CA ARG A 30 18.66 -8.54 -3.21
C ARG A 30 18.74 -9.68 -4.22
N GLU A 31 19.12 -10.87 -3.75
CA GLU A 31 19.18 -12.04 -4.62
C GLU A 31 17.80 -12.40 -5.17
N VAL A 32 16.74 -12.26 -4.36
CA VAL A 32 15.35 -12.51 -4.80
C VAL A 32 14.89 -11.49 -5.86
N GLU A 33 15.26 -10.21 -5.70
CA GLU A 33 14.94 -9.16 -6.67
C GLU A 33 15.63 -9.41 -8.02
N GLU A 34 16.88 -9.84 -7.99
CA GLU A 34 17.67 -10.18 -9.18
C GLU A 34 17.34 -11.58 -9.74
N TRP A 35 16.57 -12.40 -9.00
CA TRP A 35 16.29 -13.77 -9.37
C TRP A 35 15.27 -13.85 -10.52
N GLN A 36 15.75 -14.16 -11.72
CA GLN A 36 14.95 -14.36 -12.93
C GLN A 36 14.48 -15.81 -13.11
N CYS A 37 14.06 -16.48 -12.02
CA CYS A 37 13.51 -17.83 -12.12
C CYS A 37 12.08 -17.79 -12.66
N GLU A 38 11.77 -18.65 -13.63
CA GLU A 38 10.43 -18.84 -14.21
C GLU A 38 9.83 -20.19 -13.81
N ASP A 39 10.59 -21.04 -13.13
CA ASP A 39 10.12 -22.34 -12.66
C ASP A 39 9.22 -22.17 -11.42
N LYS A 40 7.91 -22.29 -11.65
CA LYS A 40 6.88 -22.23 -10.62
C LYS A 40 7.21 -23.01 -9.33
N PRO A 41 7.59 -24.30 -9.36
CA PRO A 41 7.88 -25.05 -8.14
C PRO A 41 9.08 -24.49 -7.36
N LEU A 42 10.11 -23.98 -8.04
CA LEU A 42 11.27 -23.37 -7.38
C LEU A 42 10.91 -22.05 -6.69
N ILE A 43 10.02 -21.26 -7.30
CA ILE A 43 9.50 -20.02 -6.69
C ILE A 43 8.66 -20.34 -5.45
N GLU A 44 7.82 -21.38 -5.50
CA GLU A 44 7.00 -21.83 -4.37
C GLU A 44 7.85 -22.36 -3.20
N ASP A 45 8.87 -23.17 -3.49
CA ASP A 45 9.81 -23.68 -2.48
C ASP A 45 10.56 -22.54 -1.79
N GLU A 46 11.04 -21.57 -2.56
CA GLU A 46 11.72 -20.40 -2.00
C GLU A 46 10.76 -19.51 -1.19
N LEU A 47 9.53 -19.32 -1.66
CA LEU A 47 8.50 -18.59 -0.92
C LEU A 47 8.19 -19.28 0.42
N ASN A 48 8.15 -20.61 0.46
CA ASN A 48 7.96 -21.37 1.69
C ASN A 48 9.12 -21.14 2.68
N LYS A 49 10.37 -21.16 2.22
CA LYS A 49 11.54 -20.84 3.05
C LYS A 49 11.46 -19.43 3.65
N GLN A 50 11.10 -18.43 2.84
CA GLN A 50 10.95 -17.04 3.31
C GLN A 50 9.81 -16.90 4.35
N ASN A 51 8.67 -17.56 4.14
CA ASN A 51 7.57 -17.55 5.12
C ASN A 51 7.98 -18.22 6.45
N ASN A 52 8.73 -19.33 6.38
CA ASN A 52 9.25 -19.99 7.58
C ASN A 52 10.23 -19.09 8.34
N LEU A 53 11.12 -18.39 7.63
CA LEU A 53 12.02 -17.40 8.22
C LEU A 53 11.22 -16.24 8.86
N LEU A 54 10.21 -15.72 8.16
CA LEU A 54 9.36 -14.65 8.68
C LEU A 54 8.66 -15.05 9.99
N ASN A 55 8.09 -16.26 10.04
CA ASN A 55 7.43 -16.79 11.24
C ASN A 55 8.44 -16.96 12.39
N TYR A 56 9.64 -17.47 12.11
CA TYR A 56 10.70 -17.58 13.10
C TYR A 56 11.10 -16.21 13.66
N LEU A 57 11.29 -15.21 12.79
CA LEU A 57 11.66 -13.86 13.21
C LEU A 57 10.55 -13.21 14.04
N HIS A 58 9.27 -13.34 13.64
CA HIS A 58 8.16 -12.85 14.45
C HIS A 58 8.14 -13.48 15.84
N ASN A 59 8.28 -14.81 15.94
CA ASN A 59 8.31 -15.49 17.23
C ASN A 59 9.51 -15.04 18.09
N LYS A 60 10.68 -14.86 17.46
CA LYS A 60 11.89 -14.37 18.13
C LYS A 60 11.68 -12.96 18.69
N PHE A 61 11.19 -12.01 17.89
CA PHE A 61 10.99 -10.63 18.34
C PHE A 61 9.82 -10.47 19.30
N SER A 62 8.76 -11.26 19.16
CA SER A 62 7.67 -11.31 20.16
C SER A 62 8.18 -11.78 21.53
N ALA A 63 9.17 -12.67 21.59
CA ALA A 63 9.80 -13.12 22.83
C ALA A 63 10.81 -12.11 23.43
N MET A 64 11.33 -11.18 22.62
CA MET A 64 12.30 -10.15 23.04
C MET A 64 11.67 -8.78 23.35
N SER A 65 10.34 -8.64 23.23
CA SER A 65 9.60 -7.36 23.31
C SER A 65 9.69 -6.62 24.65
N ASP A 66 10.33 -7.18 25.68
CA ASP A 66 10.40 -6.57 27.01
C ASP A 66 11.58 -5.59 27.19
N ASN A 67 12.52 -5.48 26.23
CA ASN A 67 13.59 -4.47 26.27
C ASN A 67 13.96 -3.97 24.85
N PRO A 68 13.70 -2.71 24.50
CA PRO A 68 14.12 -2.14 23.23
C PRO A 68 15.65 -1.93 23.24
N ASN A 69 16.39 -2.79 22.53
CA ASN A 69 17.83 -2.68 22.32
C ASN A 69 18.17 -2.44 20.83
N GLU A 70 19.43 -2.19 20.48
CA GLU A 70 19.90 -2.01 19.10
C GLU A 70 19.61 -3.26 18.21
N GLU A 71 19.57 -4.46 18.82
CA GLU A 71 19.18 -5.71 18.17
C GLU A 71 17.73 -5.72 17.66
N THR A 72 16.81 -4.99 18.31
CA THR A 72 15.42 -4.86 17.86
C THR A 72 15.31 -4.03 16.58
N ALA A 73 16.14 -3.00 16.42
CA ALA A 73 16.17 -2.18 15.20
C ALA A 73 16.76 -2.94 14.00
N SER A 74 17.87 -3.66 14.21
CA SER A 74 18.44 -4.57 13.20
C SER A 74 17.46 -5.70 12.83
N GLY A 75 16.74 -6.22 13.83
CA GLY A 75 15.71 -7.21 13.65
C GLY A 75 14.51 -6.76 12.82
N GLN A 76 14.08 -5.52 13.05
CA GLN A 76 13.00 -4.91 12.28
C GLN A 76 13.39 -4.67 10.82
N ALA A 77 14.65 -4.29 10.56
CA ALA A 77 15.19 -4.21 9.20
C ALA A 77 15.18 -5.59 8.51
N MET A 78 15.60 -6.64 9.22
CA MET A 78 15.57 -8.00 8.67
C MET A 78 14.14 -8.50 8.39
N LEU A 79 13.17 -8.19 9.25
CA LEU A 79 11.75 -8.48 9.00
C LEU A 79 11.26 -7.80 7.72
N TRP A 80 11.63 -6.53 7.52
CA TRP A 80 11.26 -5.77 6.34
C TRP A 80 11.85 -6.37 5.06
N ASP A 81 13.12 -6.77 5.08
CA ASP A 81 13.79 -7.42 3.96
C ASP A 81 13.10 -8.73 3.57
N VAL A 82 12.75 -9.57 4.55
CA VAL A 82 12.04 -10.84 4.31
C VAL A 82 10.63 -10.59 3.74
N GLN A 83 9.90 -9.60 4.26
CA GLN A 83 8.59 -9.21 3.72
C GLN A 83 8.67 -8.70 2.28
N THR A 84 9.74 -7.98 1.96
CA THR A 84 10.01 -7.46 0.62
C THR A 84 10.31 -8.62 -0.34
N ALA A 85 11.16 -9.57 0.07
CA ALA A 85 11.45 -10.79 -0.66
C ALA A 85 10.19 -11.63 -0.93
N ILE A 86 9.35 -11.84 0.09
CA ILE A 86 8.05 -12.55 -0.04
C ILE A 86 7.15 -11.86 -1.06
N THR A 87 7.11 -10.53 -1.03
CA THR A 87 6.28 -9.75 -1.95
C THR A 87 6.76 -9.91 -3.39
N ALA A 88 8.08 -9.83 -3.62
CA ALA A 88 8.67 -10.05 -4.94
C ALA A 88 8.37 -11.47 -5.46
N LEU A 89 8.54 -12.51 -4.64
CA LEU A 89 8.24 -13.89 -5.00
C LEU A 89 6.76 -14.11 -5.32
N LYS A 90 5.83 -13.54 -4.53
CA LYS A 90 4.38 -13.62 -4.80
C LYS A 90 4.00 -12.96 -6.13
N ARG A 91 4.58 -11.79 -6.44
CA ARG A 91 4.36 -11.11 -7.72
C ARG A 91 4.87 -11.96 -8.89
N ARG A 92 6.05 -12.56 -8.75
CA ARG A 92 6.65 -13.43 -9.77
C ARG A 92 5.86 -14.73 -9.95
N LEU A 93 5.38 -15.33 -8.87
CA LEU A 93 4.53 -16.52 -8.93
C LEU A 93 3.23 -16.21 -9.70
N LYS A 94 2.65 -15.02 -9.50
CA LYS A 94 1.48 -14.56 -10.24
C LYS A 94 1.80 -14.39 -11.74
N SER A 95 2.92 -13.75 -12.08
CA SER A 95 3.29 -13.53 -13.49
C SER A 95 3.62 -14.83 -14.24
N VAL A 96 4.12 -15.85 -13.54
CA VAL A 96 4.41 -17.17 -14.12
C VAL A 96 3.13 -18.03 -14.24
N ALA A 97 2.15 -17.82 -13.35
CA ALA A 97 0.89 -18.56 -13.37
C ALA A 97 -0.12 -18.05 -14.41
N GLU A 98 -0.02 -16.78 -14.83
CA GLU A 98 -0.84 -16.22 -15.90
C GLU A 98 -0.17 -16.47 -17.26
N PRO A 99 -0.81 -17.19 -18.21
CA PRO A 99 -0.32 -17.25 -19.58
C PRO A 99 -0.28 -15.83 -20.15
N ILE A 100 0.87 -15.43 -20.72
CA ILE A 100 1.02 -14.18 -21.46
C ILE A 100 -0.19 -14.03 -22.40
N PRO A 101 -1.07 -13.03 -22.22
CA PRO A 101 -2.17 -12.84 -23.14
C PRO A 101 -1.54 -12.37 -24.45
N SER A 102 -1.45 -13.30 -25.41
CA SER A 102 -1.26 -12.98 -26.81
C SER A 102 -2.27 -11.90 -27.18
N SER A 103 -1.76 -10.83 -27.78
CA SER A 103 -2.52 -9.67 -28.26
C SER A 103 -3.71 -10.09 -29.12
N GLN A 104 -4.84 -10.37 -28.49
CA GLN A 104 -6.14 -10.47 -29.12
C GLN A 104 -7.11 -9.62 -28.32
N SER A 105 -7.51 -8.52 -28.96
CA SER A 105 -8.58 -7.62 -28.61
C SER A 105 -9.80 -8.35 -28.02
N CYS A 106 -10.20 -7.99 -26.81
CA CYS A 106 -11.59 -8.15 -26.38
C CYS A 106 -11.97 -7.04 -25.37
N PRO A 107 -13.05 -6.28 -25.61
CA PRO A 107 -13.44 -5.15 -24.77
C PRO A 107 -14.35 -5.62 -23.64
N LEU A 108 -13.81 -6.15 -22.54
CA LEU A 108 -14.64 -6.54 -21.39
C LEU A 108 -13.83 -6.80 -20.11
N GLU A 109 -12.98 -5.88 -19.66
CA GLU A 109 -12.40 -6.03 -18.31
C GLU A 109 -11.88 -4.73 -17.66
N ASN A 110 -12.73 -3.70 -17.58
CA ASN A 110 -12.44 -2.52 -16.75
C ASN A 110 -12.83 -2.71 -15.27
N LYS A 111 -13.29 -3.90 -14.87
CA LYS A 111 -13.86 -4.15 -13.54
C LYS A 111 -12.85 -3.99 -12.39
N PRO A 112 -11.62 -4.53 -12.47
CA PRO A 112 -10.62 -4.33 -11.41
C PRO A 112 -10.15 -2.87 -11.32
N PHE A 113 -10.14 -2.14 -12.44
CA PHE A 113 -9.74 -0.74 -12.49
C PHE A 113 -10.82 0.20 -11.93
N LEU A 114 -12.09 -0.10 -12.20
CA LEU A 114 -13.23 0.67 -11.69
C LEU A 114 -13.39 0.48 -10.18
N GLU A 115 -13.30 -0.74 -9.67
CA GLU A 115 -13.35 -1.02 -8.22
C GLU A 115 -12.22 -0.29 -7.47
N MET A 116 -11.00 -0.28 -8.00
CA MET A 116 -9.88 0.45 -7.39
C MET A 116 -10.10 1.97 -7.40
N TYR A 117 -10.73 2.52 -8.44
CA TYR A 117 -11.07 3.94 -8.50
C TYR A 117 -12.15 4.31 -7.48
N GLU A 118 -13.20 3.50 -7.38
CA GLU A 118 -14.28 3.66 -6.40
C GLU A 118 -13.76 3.53 -4.97
N GLU A 119 -12.86 2.57 -4.70
CA GLU A 119 -12.21 2.40 -3.40
C GLU A 119 -11.37 3.63 -3.03
N LYS A 120 -10.61 4.20 -3.98
CA LYS A 120 -9.84 5.43 -3.74
C LYS A 120 -10.72 6.62 -3.44
N GLN A 121 -11.83 6.77 -4.17
CA GLN A 121 -12.83 7.81 -3.92
C GLN A 121 -13.44 7.65 -2.52
N LEU A 122 -13.82 6.42 -2.15
CA LEU A 122 -14.36 6.10 -0.83
C LEU A 122 -13.39 6.45 0.29
N VAL A 123 -12.11 6.10 0.16
CA VAL A 123 -11.08 6.40 1.16
C VAL A 123 -10.84 7.91 1.28
N ALA A 124 -10.82 8.62 0.15
CA ALA A 124 -10.68 10.08 0.15
C ALA A 124 -11.85 10.76 0.87
N VAL A 125 -13.08 10.38 0.55
CA VAL A 125 -14.29 10.90 1.20
C VAL A 125 -14.31 10.53 2.68
N GLN A 126 -13.96 9.29 3.04
CA GLN A 126 -13.90 8.86 4.43
C GLN A 126 -12.88 9.67 5.25
N SER A 127 -11.70 9.95 4.68
CA SER A 127 -10.67 10.77 5.32
C SER A 127 -11.16 12.20 5.55
N MET A 128 -11.81 12.78 4.54
CA MET A 128 -12.38 14.13 4.62
C MET A 128 -13.47 14.22 5.69
N LEU A 129 -14.43 13.29 5.69
CA LEU A 129 -15.49 13.23 6.70
C LEU A 129 -14.93 13.04 8.12
N ARG A 130 -13.87 12.23 8.30
CA ARG A 130 -13.22 12.10 9.61
C ARG A 130 -12.59 13.41 10.06
N LYS A 131 -11.98 14.16 9.15
CA LYS A 131 -11.42 15.49 9.44
C LYS A 131 -12.52 16.47 9.84
N ASP A 132 -13.62 16.51 9.08
CA ASP A 132 -14.76 17.38 9.35
C ASP A 132 -15.40 17.06 10.71
N ILE A 133 -15.63 15.77 11.00
CA ILE A 133 -16.13 15.32 12.32
C ILE A 133 -15.19 15.75 13.44
N MET A 134 -13.87 15.64 13.27
CA MET A 134 -12.93 16.09 14.30
C MET A 134 -13.01 17.60 14.52
N GLU A 135 -13.15 18.39 13.46
CA GLU A 135 -13.26 19.83 13.56
C GLU A 135 -14.57 20.25 14.22
N GLU A 136 -15.69 19.67 13.82
CA GLU A 136 -16.99 19.88 14.46
C GLU A 136 -16.95 19.49 15.94
N ARG A 137 -16.29 18.39 16.30
CA ARG A 137 -16.12 18.00 17.71
C ARG A 137 -15.30 19.01 18.51
N LYS A 138 -14.29 19.64 17.90
CA LYS A 138 -13.54 20.73 18.55
C LYS A 138 -14.41 21.96 18.72
N LEU A 139 -15.16 22.36 17.69
CA LEU A 139 -16.08 23.50 17.76
C LEU A 139 -17.13 23.31 18.86
N VAL A 140 -17.74 22.11 18.92
CA VAL A 140 -18.66 21.74 20.01
C VAL A 140 -17.97 21.82 21.37
N ALA A 141 -16.74 21.33 21.51
CA ALA A 141 -16.00 21.42 22.77
C ALA A 141 -15.72 22.87 23.18
N ILE A 142 -15.34 23.73 22.23
CA ILE A 142 -15.11 25.17 22.46
C ILE A 142 -16.42 25.85 22.87
N LEU A 143 -17.52 25.57 22.17
CA LEU A 143 -18.83 26.13 22.51
C LEU A 143 -19.33 25.67 23.88
N LEU A 144 -19.15 24.40 24.23
CA LEU A 144 -19.50 23.89 25.56
C LEU A 144 -18.64 24.54 26.65
N TRP A 145 -17.36 24.74 26.38
CA TRP A 145 -16.46 25.45 27.29
C TRP A 145 -16.85 26.92 27.46
N SER A 146 -17.12 27.63 26.35
CA SER A 146 -17.60 29.02 26.36
C SER A 146 -18.95 29.14 27.06
N PHE A 147 -19.91 28.26 26.78
CA PHE A 147 -21.21 28.26 27.44
C PHE A 147 -21.06 28.07 28.95
N ARG A 148 -20.25 27.09 29.37
CA ARG A 148 -19.96 26.85 30.79
C ARG A 148 -19.35 28.09 31.46
N ASN A 149 -18.39 28.75 30.81
CA ASN A 149 -17.72 29.91 31.38
C ASN A 149 -18.59 31.17 31.35
N ASN A 150 -19.44 31.35 30.33
CA ASN A 150 -20.39 32.47 30.25
C ASN A 150 -21.53 32.32 31.25
N THR A 151 -21.90 31.07 31.60
CA THR A 151 -22.85 30.81 32.71
C THR A 151 -22.24 31.22 34.07
N GLU A 152 -20.90 31.30 34.17
CA GLU A 152 -20.17 31.77 35.36
C GLU A 152 -19.81 33.28 35.29
N ASN A 153 -19.84 33.90 34.11
CA ASN A 153 -19.42 35.29 33.84
C ASN A 153 -20.57 36.21 33.37
N ASP A 154 -21.81 35.99 33.82
CA ASP A 154 -22.99 36.80 33.45
C ASP A 154 -22.98 38.23 34.07
N ILE A 155 -21.81 38.85 34.15
CA ILE A 155 -21.62 40.26 34.51
C ILE A 155 -20.56 40.84 33.56
N SER A 156 -21.06 41.57 32.56
CA SER A 156 -20.34 42.44 31.61
C SER A 156 -19.72 41.72 30.41
N GLU A 157 -20.29 41.86 29.22
CA GLU A 157 -19.55 41.96 27.95
C GLU A 157 -20.53 42.23 26.79
N SER A 158 -20.55 43.46 26.26
CA SER A 158 -21.26 43.79 25.01
C SER A 158 -20.34 44.49 23.98
N GLU A 159 -19.05 44.66 24.28
CA GLU A 159 -18.10 45.38 23.42
C GLU A 159 -17.03 44.46 22.79
N THR A 160 -16.73 43.31 23.41
CA THR A 160 -15.78 42.30 22.92
C THR A 160 -16.32 41.43 21.79
N GLU A 161 -17.64 41.18 21.74
CA GLU A 161 -18.26 40.34 20.71
C GLU A 161 -18.26 40.99 19.31
N ASN A 162 -18.43 42.32 19.23
CA ASN A 162 -18.44 43.05 17.95
C ASN A 162 -17.06 43.08 17.27
N LEU A 163 -15.98 43.26 18.04
CA LEU A 163 -14.61 43.25 17.51
C LEU A 163 -14.19 41.85 17.02
N ASN A 164 -14.60 40.80 17.74
CA ASN A 164 -14.31 39.42 17.34
C ASN A 164 -15.11 38.99 16.10
N HIS A 165 -16.33 39.50 15.93
CA HIS A 165 -17.14 39.24 14.74
C HIS A 165 -16.52 39.86 13.48
N ASP A 166 -16.05 41.11 13.55
CA ASP A 166 -15.42 41.82 12.41
C ASP A 166 -14.06 41.23 11.99
N ILE A 167 -13.27 40.75 12.96
CA ILE A 167 -11.99 40.08 12.67
C ILE A 167 -12.23 38.73 12.01
N LYS A 168 -13.26 37.99 12.45
CA LYS A 168 -13.61 36.67 11.92
C LYS A 168 -14.16 36.76 10.48
N THR A 169 -15.06 37.71 10.21
CA THR A 169 -15.61 37.91 8.86
C THR A 169 -14.52 38.30 7.85
N LYS A 170 -13.58 39.16 8.24
CA LYS A 170 -12.45 39.53 7.39
C LYS A 170 -11.54 38.34 7.07
N ALA A 171 -11.23 37.51 8.06
CA ALA A 171 -10.42 36.30 7.86
C ALA A 171 -11.13 35.28 6.94
N GLU A 172 -12.45 35.17 7.02
CA GLU A 172 -13.25 34.32 6.13
C GLU A 172 -13.26 34.85 4.68
N GLU A 173 -13.32 36.17 4.48
CA GLU A 173 -13.21 36.80 3.16
C GLU A 173 -11.82 36.58 2.54
N ASP A 174 -10.76 36.78 3.30
CA ASP A 174 -9.37 36.56 2.85
C ASP A 174 -9.15 35.08 2.44
N LEU A 175 -9.65 34.13 3.23
CA LEU A 175 -9.59 32.70 2.90
C LEU A 175 -10.40 32.35 1.65
N LYS A 176 -11.55 33.00 1.46
CA LYS A 176 -12.38 32.81 0.27
C LYS A 176 -11.70 33.32 -0.99
N GLU A 177 -11.00 34.46 -0.90
CA GLU A 177 -10.22 35.00 -2.01
C GLU A 177 -9.07 34.07 -2.40
N GLU A 178 -8.32 33.55 -1.41
CA GLU A 178 -7.22 32.62 -1.66
C GLU A 178 -7.72 31.30 -2.29
N CYS A 179 -8.86 30.80 -1.83
CA CYS A 179 -9.52 29.63 -2.41
C CYS A 179 -9.90 29.85 -3.88
N GLN A 180 -10.37 31.04 -4.25
CA GLN A 180 -10.70 31.37 -5.65
C GLN A 180 -9.47 31.48 -6.54
N LYS A 181 -8.34 31.99 -6.02
CA LYS A 181 -7.07 32.03 -6.73
C LYS A 181 -6.56 30.62 -7.02
N GLU A 182 -6.57 29.76 -6.00
CA GLU A 182 -6.16 28.37 -6.13
C GLU A 182 -7.05 27.60 -7.14
N GLU A 183 -8.37 27.81 -7.11
CA GLU A 183 -9.28 27.18 -8.07
C GLU A 183 -9.01 27.66 -9.51
N SER A 184 -8.65 28.93 -9.68
CA SER A 184 -8.27 29.47 -11.00
C SER A 184 -6.99 28.83 -11.53
N ILE A 185 -5.98 28.64 -10.67
CA ILE A 185 -4.74 27.93 -11.01
C ILE A 185 -5.03 26.47 -11.35
N ARG A 186 -5.89 25.81 -10.56
CA ARG A 186 -6.31 24.43 -10.80
C ARG A 186 -6.98 24.28 -12.16
N LEU A 187 -7.88 25.19 -12.53
CA LEU A 187 -8.54 25.18 -13.83
C LEU A 187 -7.55 25.37 -14.99
N ALA A 188 -6.60 26.30 -14.85
CA ALA A 188 -5.55 26.51 -15.86
C ALA A 188 -4.67 25.26 -16.05
N LEU A 189 -4.27 24.59 -14.96
CA LEU A 189 -3.51 23.35 -15.02
C LEU A 189 -4.30 22.20 -15.68
N VAL A 190 -5.61 22.11 -15.41
CA VAL A 190 -6.48 21.13 -16.05
C VAL A 190 -6.59 21.37 -17.56
N GLU A 191 -6.71 22.64 -17.97
CA GLU A 191 -6.70 23.02 -19.38
C GLU A 191 -5.37 22.62 -20.06
N ASP A 192 -4.23 22.90 -19.43
CA ASP A 192 -2.91 22.52 -19.91
C ASP A 192 -2.76 20.99 -20.04
N ILE A 193 -3.25 20.23 -19.06
CA ILE A 193 -3.27 18.76 -19.12
C ILE A 193 -4.09 18.27 -20.32
N CYS A 194 -5.27 18.86 -20.54
CA CYS A 194 -6.12 18.51 -21.68
C CYS A 194 -5.43 18.83 -23.01
N ARG A 195 -4.79 19.99 -23.12
CA ARG A 195 -4.01 20.40 -24.30
C ARG A 195 -2.87 19.42 -24.57
N LEU A 196 -2.06 19.11 -23.56
CA LEU A 196 -0.93 18.19 -23.68
C LEU A 196 -1.37 16.76 -24.04
N LYS A 197 -2.49 16.30 -23.48
CA LYS A 197 -3.08 15.01 -23.86
C LYS A 197 -3.48 14.98 -25.34
N MET A 198 -4.09 16.06 -25.83
CA MET A 198 -4.45 16.21 -27.24
C MET A 198 -3.20 16.19 -28.13
N GLU A 199 -2.17 16.94 -27.75
CA GLU A 199 -0.89 16.98 -28.48
C GLU A 199 -0.21 15.61 -28.52
N CYS A 200 -0.16 14.90 -27.39
CA CYS A 200 0.35 13.55 -27.33
C CYS A 200 -0.44 12.57 -28.20
N ALA A 201 -1.77 12.71 -28.27
CA ALA A 201 -2.61 11.90 -29.16
C ALA A 201 -2.27 12.17 -30.64
N LEU A 202 -2.11 13.44 -31.03
CA LEU A 202 -1.71 13.83 -32.37
C LEU A 202 -0.31 13.33 -32.73
N LEU A 203 0.66 13.45 -31.82
CA LEU A 203 2.03 12.95 -32.02
C LEU A 203 2.07 11.43 -32.14
N ARG A 204 1.27 10.69 -31.35
CA ARG A 204 1.12 9.25 -31.51
C ARG A 204 0.55 8.87 -32.87
N ALA A 205 -0.52 9.54 -33.30
CA ALA A 205 -1.10 9.32 -34.62
C ALA A 205 -0.08 9.59 -35.74
N LYS A 206 0.70 10.69 -35.63
CA LYS A 206 1.76 11.02 -36.58
C LYS A 206 2.87 9.97 -36.61
N ASN A 207 3.32 9.49 -35.45
CA ASN A 207 4.32 8.43 -35.35
C ASN A 207 3.81 7.12 -35.95
N GLU A 208 2.55 6.78 -35.70
CA GLU A 208 1.90 5.61 -36.28
C GLU A 208 1.86 5.69 -37.81
N MET A 209 1.46 6.83 -38.38
CA MET A 209 1.47 7.04 -39.84
C MET A 209 2.87 6.92 -40.44
N LEU A 210 3.90 7.48 -39.79
CA LEU A 210 5.28 7.37 -40.26
C LEU A 210 5.82 5.94 -40.17
N SER A 211 5.48 5.22 -39.09
CA SER A 211 5.84 3.82 -38.90
C SER A 211 5.21 2.93 -39.98
N HIS A 212 3.92 3.12 -40.28
CA HIS A 212 3.24 2.39 -41.34
C HIS A 212 3.72 2.80 -42.74
N GLY A 213 4.07 4.07 -42.95
CA GLY A 213 4.64 4.56 -44.21
C GLY A 213 5.99 3.95 -44.57
N HIS A 214 6.85 3.69 -43.58
CA HIS A 214 8.15 3.02 -43.79
C HIS A 214 8.00 1.54 -44.18
N THR A 215 6.94 0.86 -43.73
CA THR A 215 6.70 -0.55 -44.06
C THR A 215 6.07 -0.79 -45.43
N VAL A 216 5.54 0.25 -46.10
CA VAL A 216 4.87 0.12 -47.41
C VAL A 216 5.74 0.57 -48.59
N SER A 217 6.86 1.28 -48.35
CA SER A 217 7.77 1.78 -49.39
C SER A 217 9.03 0.92 -49.60
N THR A 218 8.90 -0.41 -49.56
CA THR A 218 9.97 -1.36 -49.96
C THR A 218 9.49 -2.44 -50.95
N ARG A 219 8.37 -2.21 -51.64
CA ARG A 219 8.01 -2.99 -52.83
C ARG A 219 7.48 -2.06 -53.91
N PHE A 220 8.38 -1.60 -54.78
CA PHE A 220 8.22 -1.55 -56.24
C PHE A 220 9.61 -1.51 -56.87
#